data_AF-A0A1G8WZ59-F1
#
_entry.id   AF-A0A1G8WZ59-F1
#
_cell.length_a   1.000
_cell.length_b   1.000
_cell.length_c   1.000
_cell.angle_alpha   90.00
_cell.angle_beta   90.00
_cell.angle_gamma   90.00
#
_symmetry.space_group_name_H-M   'P 1'
#
loop_
_entity.id
_entity.type
_entity.pdbx_description
1 polymer ?
#
loop_
_entity_poly.entity_id
_entity_poly.type
_entity_poly.pdbx_seq_one_letter_code
_entity_poly.pdbx_strand_id
1 'polypeptide(L)'
;MSFATSTRAAGNRVRGTVEDGTHRARKPAFYFVTAAFVAFLLFALRESMVMVGTAWTGGYAFPVHRVHHMMIGGMLTVFAATVAVQLYRPAKRVGALQAAIAFAISAFVLTAVASGLAAAGEILVFMVPVLLIALLHPARREILPSFEGMDTRLVALAAIGALGMAAVAVGEYASHTTLTNEHVTFGHFEFMLFATVSIGLFALLGALRPTGWRALVYAAAAMAVLFAAGSLAFPGIEQGSSLGTAGALATVAWAIAFVVLAEYVDRTDSIESESTDAEPALTESA
;
A
#
# COMPACT_ATOMS: atom_id res chain seq x y z
N MET A 1 -49.79 28.40 -23.38
CA MET A 1 -48.35 28.58 -23.05
C MET A 1 -48.06 27.80 -21.78
N SER A 2 -47.15 26.82 -21.83
CA SER A 2 -46.93 25.84 -20.75
C SER A 2 -45.82 26.31 -19.79
N PHE A 3 -46.18 26.55 -18.52
CA PHE A 3 -45.25 26.90 -17.45
C PHE A 3 -44.32 25.75 -17.03
N ALA A 4 -44.63 24.50 -17.43
CA ALA A 4 -43.88 23.31 -17.03
C ALA A 4 -42.51 23.16 -17.73
N THR A 5 -42.30 23.83 -18.87
CA THR A 5 -41.04 23.76 -19.63
C THR A 5 -39.96 24.67 -19.04
N SER A 6 -40.37 25.75 -18.35
CA SER A 6 -39.48 26.76 -17.77
C SER A 6 -38.74 26.26 -16.52
N THR A 7 -39.42 25.51 -15.66
CA THR A 7 -38.84 25.01 -14.39
C THR A 7 -37.79 23.91 -14.62
N ARG A 8 -37.97 23.03 -15.62
CA ARG A 8 -36.94 22.03 -15.99
C ARG A 8 -35.67 22.67 -16.56
N ALA A 9 -35.80 23.73 -17.36
CA ALA A 9 -34.66 24.43 -17.94
C ALA A 9 -33.85 25.21 -16.89
N ALA A 10 -34.51 25.79 -15.88
CA ALA A 10 -33.85 26.42 -14.75
C ALA A 10 -33.15 25.39 -13.85
N GLY A 11 -33.82 24.26 -13.55
CA GLY A 11 -33.25 23.17 -12.75
C GLY A 11 -31.99 22.55 -13.38
N ASN A 12 -31.98 22.34 -14.70
CA ASN A 12 -30.81 21.82 -15.42
C ASN A 12 -29.64 22.81 -15.44
N ARG A 13 -29.91 24.12 -15.47
CA ARG A 13 -28.86 25.17 -15.48
C ARG A 13 -28.23 25.35 -14.10
N VAL A 14 -29.02 25.25 -13.04
CA VAL A 14 -28.53 25.26 -11.64
C VAL A 14 -27.76 23.97 -11.34
N ARG A 15 -28.24 22.81 -11.82
CA ARG A 15 -27.53 21.54 -11.67
C ARG A 15 -26.18 21.53 -12.40
N GLY A 16 -26.14 22.00 -13.65
CA GLY A 16 -24.91 22.08 -14.43
C GLY A 16 -23.86 23.02 -13.81
N THR A 17 -24.28 24.14 -13.22
CA THR A 17 -23.36 25.08 -12.55
C THR A 17 -22.82 24.57 -11.21
N VAL A 18 -23.61 23.81 -10.45
CA VAL A 18 -23.16 23.15 -9.21
C VAL A 18 -22.25 21.95 -9.51
N GLU A 19 -22.58 21.13 -10.52
CA GLU A 19 -21.72 20.04 -10.98
C GLU A 19 -20.39 20.55 -11.54
N ASP A 20 -20.37 21.69 -12.26
CA ASP A 20 -19.14 22.33 -12.73
C ASP A 20 -18.30 22.95 -11.60
N GLY A 21 -18.93 23.65 -10.65
CA GLY A 21 -18.24 24.30 -9.54
C GLY A 21 -17.57 23.30 -8.58
N THR A 22 -18.25 22.21 -8.28
CA THR A 22 -17.72 21.13 -7.44
C THR A 22 -16.57 20.38 -8.13
N HIS A 23 -16.66 20.17 -9.45
CA HIS A 23 -15.55 19.59 -10.22
C HIS A 23 -14.32 20.51 -10.29
N ARG A 24 -14.52 21.84 -10.41
CA ARG A 24 -13.42 22.82 -10.47
C ARG A 24 -12.62 22.94 -9.18
N ALA A 25 -13.27 22.92 -8.01
CA ALA A 25 -12.59 23.05 -6.72
C ALA A 25 -11.90 21.75 -6.24
N ARG A 26 -12.36 20.59 -6.72
CA ARG A 26 -11.90 19.28 -6.25
C ARG A 26 -10.44 18.98 -6.61
N LYS A 27 -10.04 19.30 -7.84
CA LYS A 27 -8.66 19.08 -8.32
C LYS A 27 -7.61 19.87 -7.52
N PRO A 28 -7.73 21.20 -7.31
CA PRO A 28 -6.78 21.91 -6.47
C PRO A 28 -6.81 21.45 -5.02
N ALA A 29 -7.98 21.14 -4.45
CA ALA A 29 -8.09 20.59 -3.10
C ALA A 29 -7.34 19.25 -2.96
N PHE A 30 -7.47 18.35 -3.94
CA PHE A 30 -6.74 17.09 -3.98
C PHE A 30 -5.22 17.31 -3.92
N TYR A 31 -4.67 18.17 -4.79
CA TYR A 31 -3.23 18.44 -4.80
C TYR A 31 -2.74 19.12 -3.52
N PHE A 32 -3.52 20.06 -2.98
CA PHE A 32 -3.18 20.74 -1.73
C PHE A 32 -3.11 19.76 -0.56
N VAL A 33 -4.17 18.95 -0.34
CA VAL A 33 -4.21 17.95 0.74
C VAL A 33 -3.09 16.92 0.57
N THR A 34 -2.88 16.43 -0.65
CA THR A 34 -1.82 15.45 -0.94
C THR A 34 -0.44 16.05 -0.65
N ALA A 35 -0.14 17.26 -1.13
CA ALA A 35 1.16 17.90 -0.93
C ALA A 35 1.41 18.22 0.55
N ALA A 36 0.40 18.72 1.27
CA ALA A 36 0.49 18.98 2.70
C ALA A 36 0.78 17.69 3.48
N PHE A 37 0.08 16.59 3.13
CA PHE A 37 0.31 15.32 3.79
C PHE A 37 1.68 14.72 3.45
N VAL A 38 2.15 14.83 2.20
CA VAL A 38 3.52 14.44 1.83
C VAL A 38 4.56 15.22 2.63
N ALA A 39 4.39 16.54 2.79
CA ALA A 39 5.28 17.36 3.60
C ALA A 39 5.31 16.90 5.07
N PHE A 40 4.14 16.59 5.64
CA PHE A 40 4.03 16.00 6.98
C PHE A 40 4.75 14.64 7.06
N LEU A 41 4.56 13.75 6.09
CA LEU A 41 5.23 12.43 6.07
C LEU A 41 6.75 12.56 5.96
N LEU A 42 7.25 13.48 5.13
CA LEU A 42 8.69 13.74 5.01
C LEU A 42 9.28 14.28 6.33
N PHE A 43 8.53 15.10 7.07
CA PHE A 43 8.93 15.54 8.40
C PHE A 43 8.96 14.37 9.39
N ALA A 44 7.90 13.55 9.44
CA ALA A 44 7.81 12.38 10.30
C ALA A 44 8.87 11.32 9.99
N LEU A 45 9.27 11.19 8.73
CA LEU A 45 10.31 10.26 8.26
C LEU A 45 11.71 10.61 8.76
N ARG A 46 11.98 11.85 9.19
CA ARG A 46 13.34 12.28 9.53
C ARG A 46 13.98 11.38 10.59
N GLU A 47 13.28 11.15 11.70
CA GLU A 47 13.82 10.36 12.82
C GLU A 47 13.88 8.88 12.47
N SER A 48 12.85 8.35 11.81
CA SER A 48 12.82 6.94 11.42
C SER A 48 13.90 6.60 10.40
N MET A 49 14.22 7.51 9.47
CA MET A 49 15.32 7.32 8.52
C MET A 49 16.70 7.40 9.17
N VAL A 50 16.88 8.23 10.20
CA VAL A 50 18.11 8.21 11.01
C VAL A 50 18.26 6.86 11.69
N MET A 51 17.17 6.29 12.24
CA MET A 51 17.20 4.96 12.82
C MET A 51 17.54 3.88 11.79
N VAL A 52 16.90 3.87 10.62
CA VAL A 52 17.21 2.93 9.52
C VAL A 52 18.68 3.02 9.14
N GLY A 53 19.24 4.23 8.96
CA GLY A 53 20.63 4.41 8.55
C GLY A 53 21.63 3.97 9.63
N THR A 54 21.33 4.22 10.90
CA THR A 54 22.24 3.90 12.01
C THR A 54 22.10 2.46 12.52
N ALA A 55 20.98 1.79 12.25
CA ALA A 55 20.70 0.40 12.63
C ALA A 55 21.68 -0.63 12.03
N TRP A 56 22.49 -0.24 11.04
CA TRP A 56 23.54 -1.07 10.44
C TRP A 56 24.88 -0.97 11.17
N THR A 57 25.04 -0.02 12.08
CA THR A 57 26.33 0.31 12.70
C THR A 57 26.50 -0.36 14.07
N GLY A 58 27.74 -0.65 14.47
CA GLY A 58 28.03 -1.26 15.78
C GLY A 58 27.62 -0.39 16.97
N GLY A 59 27.64 0.93 16.83
CA GLY A 59 27.28 1.90 17.89
C GLY A 59 25.79 2.23 17.99
N TYR A 60 24.91 1.43 17.38
CA TYR A 60 23.48 1.70 17.43
C TYR A 60 22.93 1.61 18.86
N ALA A 61 22.18 2.62 19.28
CA ALA A 61 21.69 2.75 20.65
C ALA A 61 20.70 1.66 21.08
N PHE A 62 20.07 0.97 20.11
CA PHE A 62 19.02 -0.04 20.35
C PHE A 62 19.35 -1.36 19.63
N PRO A 63 20.41 -2.08 20.03
CA PRO A 63 20.94 -3.20 19.26
C PRO A 63 19.97 -4.38 19.07
N VAL A 64 18.99 -4.53 19.96
CA VAL A 64 17.93 -5.57 19.94
C VAL A 64 16.64 -5.12 19.24
N HIS A 65 16.61 -3.89 18.73
CA HIS A 65 15.46 -3.32 18.00
C HIS A 65 15.79 -3.03 16.52
N ARG A 66 16.91 -3.53 16.00
CA ARG A 66 17.38 -3.18 14.65
C ARG A 66 16.36 -3.55 13.58
N VAL A 67 15.83 -4.77 13.63
CA VAL A 67 14.82 -5.25 12.67
C VAL A 67 13.58 -4.36 12.67
N HIS A 68 13.07 -4.03 13.86
CA HIS A 68 11.91 -3.16 14.05
C HIS A 68 12.14 -1.77 13.50
N HIS A 69 13.24 -1.13 13.87
CA HIS A 69 13.51 0.24 13.47
C HIS A 69 13.80 0.36 11.96
N MET A 70 14.43 -0.65 11.36
CA MET A 70 14.54 -0.74 9.90
C MET A 70 13.17 -0.85 9.24
N MET A 71 12.30 -1.72 9.76
CA MET A 71 10.95 -1.90 9.23
C MET A 71 10.08 -0.66 9.39
N ILE A 72 10.07 -0.02 10.56
CA ILE A 72 9.29 1.20 10.80
C ILE A 72 9.67 2.29 9.79
N GLY A 73 10.96 2.60 9.64
CA GLY A 73 11.39 3.67 8.73
C GLY A 73 11.19 3.32 7.26
N GLY A 74 11.52 2.10 6.84
CA GLY A 74 11.35 1.72 5.44
C GLY A 74 9.88 1.51 5.04
N MET A 75 9.03 1.00 5.93
CA MET A 75 7.59 0.92 5.72
C MET A 75 6.95 2.31 5.60
N LEU A 76 7.29 3.23 6.50
CA LEU A 76 6.84 4.62 6.40
C LEU A 76 7.32 5.26 5.09
N THR A 77 8.51 4.89 4.61
CA THR A 77 9.05 5.36 3.32
C THR A 77 8.22 4.84 2.15
N VAL A 78 7.86 3.55 2.16
CA VAL A 78 6.97 2.95 1.14
C VAL A 78 5.60 3.62 1.20
N PHE A 79 5.01 3.81 2.39
CA PHE A 79 3.75 4.52 2.56
C PHE A 79 3.81 5.97 2.06
N ALA A 80 4.88 6.71 2.37
CA ALA A 80 5.07 8.06 1.85
C ALA A 80 5.20 8.08 0.32
N ALA A 81 5.88 7.10 -0.27
CA ALA A 81 6.02 6.99 -1.72
C ALA A 81 4.66 6.72 -2.42
N THR A 82 3.79 5.90 -1.83
CA THR A 82 2.46 5.61 -2.39
C THR A 82 1.52 6.81 -2.37
N VAL A 83 1.70 7.71 -1.40
CA VAL A 83 1.02 9.02 -1.34
C VAL A 83 1.69 10.02 -2.28
N ALA A 84 3.02 10.13 -2.28
CA ALA A 84 3.75 11.12 -3.07
C ALA A 84 3.54 10.95 -4.58
N VAL A 85 3.46 9.70 -5.06
CA VAL A 85 3.21 9.43 -6.49
C VAL A 85 1.84 9.94 -6.97
N GLN A 86 0.90 10.20 -6.05
CA GLN A 86 -0.40 10.80 -6.38
C GLN A 86 -0.26 12.24 -6.90
N LEU A 87 0.86 12.92 -6.63
CA LEU A 87 1.16 14.23 -7.21
C LEU A 87 1.51 14.17 -8.70
N TYR A 88 1.78 12.98 -9.26
CA TYR A 88 2.15 12.79 -10.65
C TYR A 88 1.20 11.81 -11.38
N ARG A 89 0.34 12.38 -12.24
CA ARG A 89 -0.67 11.64 -13.03
C ARG A 89 -1.57 10.74 -12.15
N PRO A 90 -2.27 11.28 -11.13
CA PRO A 90 -3.03 10.53 -10.13
C PRO A 90 -4.01 9.50 -10.71
N ALA A 91 -4.70 9.82 -11.82
CA ALA A 91 -5.62 8.90 -12.47
C ALA A 91 -4.96 7.59 -12.97
N LYS A 92 -3.63 7.57 -13.19
CA LYS A 92 -2.88 6.37 -13.56
C LYS A 92 -2.24 5.65 -12.36
N ARG A 93 -2.48 6.13 -11.14
CA ARG A 93 -1.81 5.71 -9.89
C ARG A 93 -2.79 5.22 -8.83
N VAL A 94 -3.95 4.72 -9.24
CA VAL A 94 -4.99 4.22 -8.33
C VAL A 94 -4.48 3.09 -7.45
N GLY A 95 -3.70 2.15 -7.99
CA GLY A 95 -3.08 1.08 -7.21
C GLY A 95 -2.19 1.57 -6.06
N ALA A 96 -1.43 2.65 -6.28
CA ALA A 96 -0.63 3.25 -5.19
C ALA A 96 -1.55 3.84 -4.10
N LEU A 97 -2.66 4.49 -4.47
CA LEU A 97 -3.63 4.98 -3.49
C LEU A 97 -4.30 3.83 -2.72
N GLN A 98 -4.62 2.72 -3.39
CA GLN A 98 -5.13 1.51 -2.72
C GLN A 98 -4.11 0.96 -1.72
N ALA A 99 -2.81 0.99 -2.04
CA ALA A 99 -1.76 0.61 -1.10
C ALA A 99 -1.77 1.52 0.14
N ALA A 100 -1.85 2.84 -0.04
CA ALA A 100 -1.94 3.80 1.06
C ALA A 100 -3.20 3.57 1.93
N ILE A 101 -4.34 3.29 1.31
CA ILE A 101 -5.60 2.99 2.01
C ILE A 101 -5.47 1.68 2.80
N ALA A 102 -5.01 0.61 2.17
CA ALA A 102 -4.84 -0.69 2.81
C ALA A 102 -3.88 -0.59 4.01
N PHE A 103 -2.78 0.15 3.84
CA PHE A 103 -1.84 0.44 4.91
C PHE A 103 -2.50 1.16 6.09
N ALA A 104 -3.16 2.29 5.83
CA ALA A 104 -3.75 3.11 6.88
C ALA A 104 -4.87 2.38 7.64
N ILE A 105 -5.71 1.63 6.92
CA ILE A 105 -6.75 0.79 7.52
C ILE A 105 -6.13 -0.33 8.34
N SER A 106 -5.13 -1.03 7.79
CA SER A 106 -4.45 -2.13 8.49
C SER A 106 -3.80 -1.63 9.78
N ALA A 107 -3.08 -0.50 9.72
CA ALA A 107 -2.49 0.12 10.90
C ALA A 107 -3.57 0.44 11.94
N PHE A 108 -4.62 1.19 11.57
CA PHE A 108 -5.67 1.57 12.51
C PHE A 108 -6.38 0.37 13.15
N VAL A 109 -6.82 -0.59 12.34
CA VAL A 109 -7.59 -1.75 12.81
C VAL A 109 -6.73 -2.65 13.69
N LEU A 110 -5.49 -2.94 13.29
CA LEU A 110 -4.65 -3.87 14.05
C LEU A 110 -4.10 -3.21 15.32
N THR A 111 -3.80 -1.91 15.32
CA THR A 111 -3.55 -1.15 16.55
C THR A 111 -4.75 -1.22 17.49
N ALA A 112 -5.97 -1.02 16.97
CA ALA A 112 -7.17 -1.08 17.80
C ALA A 112 -7.37 -2.46 18.44
N VAL A 113 -7.05 -3.53 17.71
CA VAL A 113 -7.13 -4.92 18.19
C VAL A 113 -6.02 -5.24 19.20
N ALA A 114 -4.79 -4.81 18.94
CA ALA A 114 -3.62 -5.16 19.74
C ALA A 114 -3.45 -4.29 20.99
N SER A 115 -3.78 -2.99 20.88
CA SER A 115 -3.46 -1.96 21.89
C SER A 115 -4.68 -1.11 22.29
N GLY A 116 -5.85 -1.36 21.70
CA GLY A 116 -7.10 -0.68 22.03
C GLY A 116 -7.35 0.64 21.28
N LEU A 117 -8.56 1.18 21.43
CA LEU A 117 -9.03 2.34 20.66
C LEU A 117 -8.28 3.64 20.97
N ALA A 118 -7.73 3.79 22.19
CA ALA A 118 -6.96 4.98 22.55
C ALA A 118 -5.67 5.06 21.71
N ALA A 119 -4.90 3.97 21.64
CA ALA A 119 -3.71 3.87 20.79
C ALA A 119 -4.06 4.03 19.30
N ALA A 120 -5.16 3.42 18.85
CA ALA A 120 -5.60 3.54 17.45
C ALA A 120 -5.98 4.99 17.08
N GLY A 121 -6.39 5.79 18.06
CA GLY A 121 -6.64 7.22 17.89
C GLY A 121 -5.42 7.98 17.37
N GLU A 122 -4.20 7.57 17.72
CA GLU A 122 -2.96 8.18 17.23
C GLU A 122 -2.76 7.93 15.72
N ILE A 123 -3.22 6.80 15.21
CA ILE A 123 -3.13 6.44 13.78
C ILE A 123 -4.07 7.28 12.91
N LEU A 124 -5.06 7.96 13.49
CA LEU A 124 -5.97 8.85 12.76
C LEU A 124 -5.22 9.97 12.00
N VAL A 125 -4.05 10.39 12.49
CA VAL A 125 -3.21 11.39 11.82
C VAL A 125 -2.73 10.92 10.44
N PHE A 126 -2.62 9.61 10.23
CA PHE A 126 -2.28 9.01 8.93
C PHE A 126 -3.52 8.61 8.15
N MET A 127 -4.54 8.04 8.82
CA MET A 127 -5.73 7.52 8.16
C MET A 127 -6.62 8.63 7.58
N VAL A 128 -6.88 9.69 8.33
CA VAL A 128 -7.80 10.76 7.90
C VAL A 128 -7.30 11.44 6.61
N PRO A 129 -6.04 11.87 6.48
CA PRO A 129 -5.54 12.44 5.22
C PRO A 129 -5.65 11.48 4.04
N VAL A 130 -5.34 10.19 4.21
CA VAL A 130 -5.47 9.19 3.14
C VAL A 130 -6.92 9.07 2.66
N LEU A 131 -7.88 9.02 3.58
CA LEU A 131 -9.31 8.96 3.24
C LEU A 131 -9.78 10.25 2.54
N LEU A 132 -9.28 11.41 2.95
CA LEU A 132 -9.56 12.69 2.27
C LEU A 132 -8.97 12.72 0.85
N ILE A 133 -7.74 12.24 0.67
CA ILE A 133 -7.10 12.10 -0.66
C ILE A 133 -7.94 11.16 -1.53
N ALA A 134 -8.38 10.03 -0.99
CA ALA A 134 -9.23 9.07 -1.69
C ALA A 134 -10.57 9.69 -2.14
N LEU A 135 -11.23 10.43 -1.24
CA LEU A 135 -12.49 11.12 -1.53
C LEU A 135 -12.32 12.18 -2.63
N LEU A 136 -11.19 12.89 -2.64
CA LEU A 136 -10.88 13.93 -3.62
C LEU A 136 -10.26 13.40 -4.92
N HIS A 137 -9.85 12.13 -4.96
CA HIS A 137 -9.09 11.54 -6.06
C HIS A 137 -9.82 11.61 -7.43
N PRO A 138 -9.17 12.04 -8.52
CA PRO A 138 -9.83 12.19 -9.83
C PRO A 138 -10.51 10.91 -10.31
N ALA A 139 -9.88 9.75 -10.11
CA ALA A 139 -10.41 8.42 -10.45
C ALA A 139 -11.06 7.69 -9.25
N ARG A 140 -11.79 8.41 -8.37
CA ARG A 140 -12.38 7.82 -7.14
C ARG A 140 -13.26 6.57 -7.36
N ARG A 141 -13.85 6.43 -8.55
CA ARG A 141 -14.73 5.31 -8.89
C ARG A 141 -13.95 4.00 -9.10
N GLU A 142 -12.66 4.10 -9.36
CA GLU A 142 -11.75 2.96 -9.57
C GLU A 142 -11.01 2.55 -8.29
N ILE A 143 -11.26 3.23 -7.16
CA ILE A 143 -10.58 2.92 -5.88
C ILE A 143 -10.99 1.55 -5.37
N LEU A 144 -12.23 1.12 -5.62
CA LEU A 144 -12.63 -0.25 -5.30
C LEU A 144 -11.99 -1.20 -6.30
N PRO A 145 -11.27 -2.23 -5.83
CA PRO A 145 -10.63 -3.18 -6.72
C PRO A 145 -11.68 -3.95 -7.55
N SER A 146 -11.35 -4.19 -8.82
CA SER A 146 -12.09 -5.03 -9.76
C SER A 146 -11.35 -6.35 -9.94
N PHE A 147 -12.07 -7.40 -10.33
CA PHE A 147 -11.50 -8.71 -10.66
C PHE A 147 -11.24 -8.88 -12.16
N GLU A 148 -11.59 -7.89 -12.99
CA GLU A 148 -11.52 -8.00 -14.46
C GLU A 148 -10.10 -8.23 -14.99
N GLY A 149 -9.08 -7.68 -14.33
CA GLY A 149 -7.67 -7.83 -14.73
C GLY A 149 -6.92 -8.97 -14.06
N MET A 150 -7.61 -9.79 -13.25
CA MET A 150 -7.00 -10.78 -12.39
C MET A 150 -6.28 -11.90 -13.17
N ASP A 151 -5.06 -12.22 -12.78
CA ASP A 151 -4.34 -13.42 -13.24
C ASP A 151 -4.27 -14.47 -12.12
N THR A 152 -4.76 -15.68 -12.40
CA THR A 152 -4.85 -16.76 -11.39
C THR A 152 -3.48 -17.18 -10.84
N ARG A 153 -2.42 -17.16 -11.66
CA ARG A 153 -1.08 -17.55 -11.24
C ARG A 153 -0.51 -16.51 -10.28
N LEU A 154 -0.70 -15.23 -10.62
CA LEU A 154 -0.28 -14.11 -9.78
C LEU A 154 -1.05 -14.09 -8.45
N VAL A 155 -2.36 -14.37 -8.48
CA VAL A 155 -3.19 -14.51 -7.27
C VAL A 155 -2.74 -15.68 -6.41
N ALA A 156 -2.46 -16.85 -7.00
CA ALA A 156 -1.96 -18.00 -6.25
C ALA A 156 -0.65 -17.68 -5.54
N LEU A 157 0.30 -17.03 -6.22
CA LEU A 157 1.58 -16.64 -5.64
C LEU A 157 1.44 -15.54 -4.58
N ALA A 158 0.55 -14.57 -4.81
CA ALA A 158 0.20 -13.56 -3.80
C ALA A 158 -0.42 -14.19 -2.55
N ALA A 159 -1.31 -15.18 -2.72
CA ALA A 159 -1.96 -15.90 -1.62
C ALA A 159 -0.94 -16.68 -0.78
N ILE A 160 0.03 -17.36 -1.40
CA ILE A 160 1.12 -18.04 -0.69
C ILE A 160 1.90 -17.05 0.20
N GLY A 161 2.27 -15.89 -0.36
CA GLY A 161 2.97 -14.85 0.38
C GLY A 161 2.13 -14.25 1.51
N ALA A 162 0.86 -13.95 1.23
CA ALA A 162 -0.07 -13.40 2.20
C ALA A 162 -0.32 -14.37 3.37
N LEU A 163 -0.42 -15.68 3.11
CA LEU A 163 -0.54 -16.70 4.16
C LEU A 163 0.73 -16.79 5.01
N GLY A 164 1.90 -16.75 4.38
CA GLY A 164 3.18 -16.71 5.10
C GLY A 164 3.29 -15.48 6.02
N MET A 165 2.96 -14.30 5.49
CA MET A 165 2.96 -13.06 6.27
C MET A 165 1.88 -13.05 7.36
N ALA A 166 0.71 -13.65 7.12
CA ALA A 166 -0.32 -13.81 8.13
C ALA A 166 0.13 -14.71 9.29
N ALA A 167 0.88 -15.79 9.00
CA ALA A 167 1.45 -16.62 10.05
C ALA A 167 2.44 -15.84 10.94
N VAL A 168 3.28 -14.99 10.33
CA VAL A 168 4.16 -14.08 11.07
C VAL A 168 3.34 -13.10 11.89
N ALA A 169 2.36 -12.43 11.28
CA ALA A 169 1.46 -11.47 11.94
C ALA A 169 0.80 -12.06 13.20
N VAL A 170 0.34 -13.32 13.16
CA VAL A 170 -0.22 -14.00 14.33
C VAL A 170 0.82 -14.13 15.46
N GLY A 171 2.07 -14.44 15.11
CA GLY A 171 3.19 -14.48 16.06
C GLY A 171 3.51 -13.12 16.67
N GLU A 172 3.50 -12.06 15.86
CA GLU A 172 3.68 -10.67 16.32
C GLU A 172 2.56 -10.28 17.29
N TYR A 173 1.30 -10.55 16.95
CA TYR A 173 0.15 -10.28 17.83
C TYR A 173 0.23 -11.05 19.15
N ALA A 174 0.55 -12.35 19.09
CA ALA A 174 0.73 -13.17 20.29
C ALA A 174 1.86 -12.60 21.16
N SER A 175 2.98 -12.20 20.56
CA SER A 175 4.10 -11.60 21.28
C SER A 175 3.72 -10.28 21.93
N HIS A 176 2.99 -9.41 21.22
CA HIS A 176 2.50 -8.13 21.74
C HIS A 176 1.59 -8.28 22.95
N THR A 177 0.73 -9.30 22.94
CA THR A 177 -0.32 -9.48 23.95
C THR A 177 0.09 -10.36 25.13
N THR A 178 1.16 -11.14 25.01
CA THR A 178 1.55 -12.13 26.03
C THR A 178 2.92 -11.87 26.66
N LEU A 179 3.80 -11.13 26.00
CA LEU A 179 5.12 -10.80 26.55
C LEU A 179 5.07 -9.51 27.38
N THR A 180 6.05 -9.36 28.25
CA THR A 180 6.25 -8.18 29.09
C THR A 180 7.69 -7.70 28.98
N ASN A 181 8.07 -7.26 27.79
CA ASN A 181 9.42 -6.79 27.48
C ASN A 181 9.40 -5.38 26.86
N GLU A 182 10.59 -4.86 26.59
CA GLU A 182 10.77 -3.55 25.95
C GLU A 182 10.13 -3.47 24.57
N HIS A 183 10.11 -4.55 23.77
CA HIS A 183 9.43 -4.56 22.47
C HIS A 183 7.92 -4.29 22.58
N VAL A 184 7.26 -4.85 23.60
CA VAL A 184 5.84 -4.53 23.88
C VAL A 184 5.68 -3.08 24.32
N THR A 185 6.56 -2.62 25.21
CA THR A 185 6.52 -1.24 25.76
C THR A 185 6.66 -0.18 24.67
N PHE A 186 7.48 -0.45 23.65
CA PHE A 186 7.67 0.44 22.50
C PHE A 186 6.72 0.17 21.32
N GLY A 187 5.75 -0.75 21.45
CA GLY A 187 4.78 -1.07 20.40
C GLY A 187 5.40 -1.77 19.18
N HIS A 188 6.60 -2.31 19.31
CA HIS A 188 7.38 -2.87 18.21
C HIS A 188 6.68 -4.05 17.52
N PHE A 189 6.16 -5.00 18.30
CA PHE A 189 5.40 -6.13 17.78
C PHE A 189 4.10 -5.70 17.07
N GLU A 190 3.42 -4.68 17.59
CA GLU A 190 2.25 -4.09 16.93
C GLU A 190 2.60 -3.47 15.57
N PHE A 191 3.71 -2.73 15.47
CA PHE A 191 4.21 -2.20 14.21
C PHE A 191 4.50 -3.32 13.19
N MET A 192 5.13 -4.41 13.63
CA MET A 192 5.42 -5.56 12.78
C MET A 192 4.16 -6.32 12.35
N LEU A 193 3.17 -6.42 13.24
CA LEU A 193 1.86 -7.01 12.97
C LEU A 193 1.20 -6.34 11.77
N PHE A 194 1.04 -5.02 11.76
CA PHE A 194 0.40 -4.38 10.61
C PHE A 194 1.31 -4.23 9.40
N ALA A 195 2.64 -4.21 9.58
CA ALA A 195 3.60 -4.24 8.47
C ALA A 195 3.47 -5.53 7.65
N THR A 196 3.45 -6.68 8.34
CA THR A 196 3.36 -8.00 7.70
C THR A 196 2.00 -8.22 7.04
N VAL A 197 0.90 -7.80 7.68
CA VAL A 197 -0.42 -7.80 7.04
C VAL A 197 -0.45 -6.90 5.81
N SER A 198 0.17 -5.72 5.86
CA SER A 198 0.24 -4.81 4.71
C SER A 198 0.98 -5.41 3.51
N ILE A 199 2.08 -6.16 3.73
CA ILE A 199 2.79 -6.89 2.65
C ILE A 199 1.83 -7.85 1.93
N GLY A 200 1.08 -8.64 2.68
CA GLY A 200 0.09 -9.58 2.14
C GLY A 200 -1.03 -8.87 1.38
N LEU A 201 -1.59 -7.79 1.95
CA LEU A 201 -2.64 -7.00 1.31
C LEU A 201 -2.17 -6.36 0.00
N PHE A 202 -0.94 -5.83 -0.04
CA PHE A 202 -0.38 -5.25 -1.25
C PHE A 202 -0.19 -6.30 -2.34
N ALA A 203 0.29 -7.49 -1.98
CA ALA A 203 0.43 -8.59 -2.94
C ALA A 203 -0.93 -9.01 -3.52
N LEU A 204 -1.93 -9.21 -2.66
CA LEU A 204 -3.28 -9.60 -3.08
C LEU A 204 -3.93 -8.54 -3.97
N LEU A 205 -3.89 -7.27 -3.56
CA LEU A 205 -4.43 -6.16 -4.36
C LEU A 205 -3.67 -5.98 -5.67
N GLY A 206 -2.35 -6.14 -5.67
CA GLY A 206 -1.52 -6.09 -6.86
C GLY A 206 -1.86 -7.19 -7.87
N ALA A 207 -2.21 -8.38 -7.37
CA ALA A 207 -2.61 -9.52 -8.19
C ALA A 207 -3.98 -9.37 -8.86
N LEU A 208 -4.84 -8.49 -8.35
CA LEU A 208 -6.11 -8.10 -9.01
C LEU A 208 -5.89 -7.15 -10.20
N ARG A 209 -4.66 -6.66 -10.37
CA ARG A 209 -4.21 -5.78 -11.46
C ARG A 209 -5.10 -4.54 -11.71
N PRO A 210 -5.48 -3.77 -10.68
CA PRO A 210 -6.17 -2.49 -10.86
C PRO A 210 -5.32 -1.47 -11.66
N THR A 211 -5.90 -0.34 -12.06
CA THR A 211 -5.15 0.72 -12.74
C THR A 211 -3.94 1.17 -11.89
N GLY A 212 -2.72 1.01 -12.43
CA GLY A 212 -1.47 1.33 -11.72
C GLY A 212 -1.01 0.26 -10.73
N TRP A 213 -1.47 -1.00 -10.87
CA TRP A 213 -1.18 -2.14 -9.99
C TRP A 213 0.30 -2.41 -9.71
N ARG A 214 1.21 -2.07 -10.63
CA ARG A 214 2.67 -2.27 -10.44
C ARG A 214 3.17 -1.61 -9.16
N ALA A 215 2.57 -0.50 -8.74
CA ALA A 215 2.91 0.15 -7.47
C ALA A 215 2.64 -0.75 -6.24
N LEU A 216 1.56 -1.53 -6.26
CA LEU A 216 1.24 -2.49 -5.20
C LEU A 216 2.24 -3.64 -5.16
N VAL A 217 2.57 -4.19 -6.33
CA VAL A 217 3.56 -5.27 -6.45
C VAL A 217 4.94 -4.82 -5.95
N TYR A 218 5.39 -3.65 -6.37
CA TYR A 218 6.67 -3.11 -5.90
C TYR A 218 6.65 -2.72 -4.42
N ALA A 219 5.54 -2.19 -3.91
CA ALA A 219 5.41 -1.91 -2.48
C ALA A 219 5.48 -3.19 -1.64
N ALA A 220 4.77 -4.25 -2.03
CA ALA A 220 4.82 -5.56 -1.38
C ALA A 220 6.24 -6.11 -1.37
N ALA A 221 6.89 -6.14 -2.55
CA ALA A 221 8.25 -6.65 -2.70
C ALA A 221 9.28 -5.83 -1.93
N ALA A 222 9.20 -4.49 -1.98
CA ALA A 222 10.13 -3.62 -1.27
C ALA A 222 10.04 -3.81 0.25
N MET A 223 8.83 -3.90 0.81
CA MET A 223 8.64 -4.17 2.24
C MET A 223 9.11 -5.58 2.62
N ALA A 224 8.82 -6.59 1.81
CA ALA A 224 9.26 -7.96 2.06
C ALA A 224 10.79 -8.11 2.02
N VAL A 225 11.43 -7.50 1.03
CA VAL A 225 12.91 -7.49 0.91
C VAL A 225 13.54 -6.74 2.08
N LEU A 226 12.98 -5.60 2.50
CA LEU A 226 13.45 -4.88 3.67
C LEU A 226 13.38 -5.75 4.93
N PHE A 227 12.24 -6.42 5.14
CA PHE A 227 12.04 -7.28 6.30
C PHE A 227 13.03 -8.45 6.33
N ALA A 228 13.20 -9.09 5.17
CA ALA A 228 14.13 -10.19 5.01
C ALA A 228 15.59 -9.73 5.15
N ALA A 229 15.98 -8.59 4.57
CA ALA A 229 17.33 -8.05 4.69
C ALA A 229 17.67 -7.74 6.16
N GLY A 230 16.72 -7.14 6.89
CA GLY A 230 16.90 -6.90 8.32
C GLY A 230 17.04 -8.19 9.13
N SER A 231 16.21 -9.19 8.80
CA SER A 231 16.27 -10.51 9.44
C SER A 231 17.56 -11.29 9.11
N LEU A 232 18.12 -11.15 7.91
CA LEU A 232 19.40 -11.76 7.52
C LEU A 232 20.59 -11.09 8.21
N ALA A 233 20.55 -9.75 8.32
CA ALA A 233 21.59 -8.99 9.00
C ALA A 233 21.59 -9.27 10.51
N PHE A 234 20.41 -9.49 11.09
CA PHE A 234 20.21 -9.72 12.52
C PHE A 234 19.27 -10.93 12.73
N PRO A 235 19.77 -12.17 12.56
CA PRO A 235 18.94 -13.38 12.56
C PRO A 235 18.60 -13.90 13.96
N GLY A 236 19.15 -13.29 15.01
CA GLY A 236 19.01 -13.76 16.39
C GLY A 236 17.61 -13.51 16.98
N ILE A 237 17.20 -14.43 17.86
CA ILE A 237 15.90 -14.40 18.53
C ILE A 237 15.71 -13.16 19.42
N GLU A 238 16.83 -12.57 19.88
CA GLU A 238 16.84 -11.34 20.65
C GLU A 238 16.27 -10.12 19.90
N GLN A 239 16.12 -10.21 18.57
CA GLN A 239 15.53 -9.15 17.77
C GLN A 239 13.99 -9.09 17.82
N GLY A 240 13.32 -10.03 18.50
CA GLY A 240 11.85 -10.07 18.69
C GLY A 240 11.06 -10.54 17.47
N SER A 241 11.33 -9.96 16.29
CA SER A 241 10.53 -10.18 15.06
C SER A 241 11.39 -10.61 13.87
N SER A 242 12.61 -11.08 14.11
CA SER A 242 13.46 -11.60 13.04
C SER A 242 12.86 -12.90 12.49
N LEU A 243 12.81 -13.03 11.16
CA LEU A 243 12.41 -14.27 10.49
C LEU A 243 13.46 -15.40 10.61
N GLY A 244 14.63 -15.08 11.18
CA GLY A 244 15.83 -15.91 11.07
C GLY A 244 16.28 -16.07 9.61
N THR A 245 17.36 -16.81 9.41
CA THR A 245 17.98 -16.95 8.07
C THR A 245 17.04 -17.65 7.08
N ALA A 246 16.40 -18.75 7.49
CA ALA A 246 15.57 -19.54 6.59
C ALA A 246 14.31 -18.79 6.14
N GLY A 247 13.58 -18.18 7.08
CA GLY A 247 12.37 -17.40 6.77
C GLY A 247 12.68 -16.17 5.92
N ALA A 248 13.82 -15.52 6.17
CA ALA A 248 14.26 -14.39 5.37
C ALA A 248 14.62 -14.79 3.93
N LEU A 249 15.38 -15.88 3.73
CA LEU A 249 15.67 -16.38 2.38
C LEU A 249 14.41 -16.78 1.61
N ALA A 250 13.46 -17.45 2.27
CA ALA A 250 12.17 -17.78 1.67
C ALA A 250 11.38 -16.52 1.26
N THR A 251 11.42 -15.47 2.09
CA THR A 251 10.76 -14.18 1.81
C THR A 251 11.41 -13.47 0.62
N VAL A 252 12.74 -13.47 0.51
CA VAL A 252 13.45 -12.93 -0.67
C VAL A 252 13.08 -13.70 -1.93
N ALA A 253 13.11 -15.04 -1.87
CA ALA A 253 12.77 -15.89 -3.01
C ALA A 253 11.32 -15.63 -3.47
N TRP A 254 10.38 -15.53 -2.53
CA TRP A 254 8.99 -15.18 -2.82
C TRP A 254 8.86 -13.79 -3.46
N ALA A 255 9.51 -12.76 -2.90
CA ALA A 255 9.42 -11.40 -3.43
C ALA A 255 9.97 -11.31 -4.86
N ILE A 256 11.08 -11.98 -5.15
CA ILE A 256 11.65 -12.07 -6.50
C ILE A 256 10.67 -12.79 -7.43
N ALA A 257 10.18 -13.96 -7.05
CA ALA A 257 9.24 -14.72 -7.87
C ALA A 257 7.96 -13.92 -8.16
N PHE A 258 7.44 -13.19 -7.18
CA PHE A 258 6.24 -12.39 -7.31
C PHE A 258 6.43 -11.24 -8.32
N VAL A 259 7.53 -10.50 -8.22
CA VAL A 259 7.85 -9.44 -9.19
C VAL A 259 8.09 -10.02 -10.58
N VAL A 260 8.88 -11.10 -10.69
CA VAL A 260 9.18 -11.73 -11.99
C VAL A 260 7.91 -12.23 -12.68
N LEU A 261 7.01 -12.89 -11.94
CA LEU A 261 5.74 -13.37 -12.49
C LEU A 261 4.83 -12.19 -12.90
N ALA A 262 4.75 -11.14 -12.09
CA ALA A 262 4.02 -9.93 -12.42
C ALA A 262 4.50 -9.31 -13.74
N GLU A 263 5.82 -9.17 -13.92
CA GLU A 263 6.41 -8.64 -15.16
C GLU A 263 6.19 -9.58 -16.35
N TYR A 264 6.22 -10.89 -16.12
CA TYR A 264 5.96 -11.89 -17.16
C TYR A 264 4.52 -11.79 -17.69
N VAL A 265 3.53 -11.77 -16.79
CA VAL A 265 2.11 -11.65 -17.16
C VAL A 265 1.85 -10.37 -17.95
N ASP A 266 2.41 -9.24 -17.52
CA ASP A 266 2.25 -7.95 -18.22
C ASP A 266 2.79 -7.97 -19.66
N ARG A 267 3.91 -8.66 -19.88
CA ARG A 267 4.52 -8.81 -21.21
C ARG A 267 3.70 -9.71 -22.12
N THR A 268 3.17 -10.83 -21.58
CA THR A 268 2.36 -11.76 -22.37
C THR A 268 1.09 -11.09 -22.87
N ASP A 269 0.37 -10.37 -22.01
CA ASP A 269 -0.85 -9.66 -22.40
C ASP A 269 -0.58 -8.59 -23.48
N SER A 270 0.57 -7.91 -23.38
CA SER A 270 0.98 -6.91 -24.37
C SER A 270 1.19 -7.52 -25.76
N ILE A 271 1.85 -8.69 -25.82
CA ILE A 271 2.11 -9.41 -27.08
C ILE A 271 0.80 -9.91 -27.72
N GLU A 272 -0.11 -10.47 -26.92
CA GLU A 272 -1.40 -10.96 -27.42
C GLU A 272 -2.23 -9.82 -28.02
N SER A 273 -2.23 -8.63 -27.40
CA SER A 273 -2.94 -7.45 -27.92
C SER A 273 -2.38 -6.98 -29.27
N GLU A 274 -1.05 -6.89 -29.42
CA GLU A 274 -0.41 -6.48 -30.67
C GLU A 274 -0.67 -7.49 -31.81
N SER A 275 -0.72 -8.78 -31.51
CA SER A 275 -0.99 -9.82 -32.50
C SER A 275 -2.43 -9.80 -33.02
N THR A 276 -3.39 -9.43 -32.17
CA THR A 276 -4.81 -9.33 -32.52
C THR A 276 -5.09 -8.12 -33.40
N ASP A 277 -4.41 -6.99 -33.15
CA ASP A 277 -4.54 -5.77 -33.95
C ASP A 277 -3.82 -5.86 -35.31
N ALA A 278 -2.90 -6.82 -35.47
CA ALA A 278 -2.09 -7.02 -36.67
C ALA A 278 -2.69 -7.98 -37.71
N GLU A 279 -3.84 -8.62 -37.45
CA GLU A 279 -4.52 -9.49 -38.42
C GLU A 279 -5.47 -8.64 -39.31
N PRO A 280 -5.09 -8.28 -40.55
CA PRO A 280 -6.00 -7.59 -41.45
C PRO A 280 -7.15 -8.52 -41.83
N ALA A 281 -8.38 -7.99 -41.79
CA ALA A 281 -9.59 -8.62 -42.29
C ALA A 281 -9.43 -9.00 -43.78
N LEU A 282 -8.81 -10.14 -44.06
CA LEU A 282 -8.67 -10.73 -45.39
C LEU A 282 -9.78 -11.75 -45.63
N THR A 283 -11.05 -11.35 -45.46
CA THR A 283 -12.17 -12.10 -46.04
C THR A 283 -13.40 -11.20 -46.13
N GLU A 284 -13.62 -10.57 -47.30
CA GLU A 284 -14.94 -10.47 -47.94
C GLU A 284 -14.78 -9.83 -49.33
N SER A 285 -14.34 -10.62 -50.30
CA SER A 285 -14.68 -10.42 -51.71
C SER A 285 -14.52 -11.73 -52.47
N ALA A 286 -15.60 -12.52 -52.52
CA ALA A 286 -15.83 -13.56 -53.52
C ALA A 286 -17.32 -13.63 -53.82
#